data_AF-A0A0F0FGF1-F1
#
_entry.id   AF-A0A0F0FGF1-F1
#
_cell.length_a   1.000
_cell.length_b   1.000
_cell.length_c   1.000
_cell.angle_alpha   90.00
_cell.angle_beta   90.00
_cell.angle_gamma   90.00
#
_symmetry.space_group_name_H-M   'P 1'
#
loop_
_entity.id
_entity.type
_entity.pdbx_description
1 polymer ?
#
loop_
_entity_poly.entity_id
_entity_poly.type
_entity_poly.pdbx_seq_one_letter_code
_entity_poly.pdbx_strand_id
1 'polypeptide(L)'
;MLTKLFALLTEREVPACPFEKPAPRLTGRWGRPKLVAGVLFSEWTKEGRVRHAMFHALRTDKEAGSVTLERPVEVEPPRPRPARSVKVTNAERVIDPMTGLTKGDLVGYYEPSRRICLPICAGAP
;
A
#
# COMPACT_ATOMS: atom_id res chain seq x y z
N MET A 1 -9.91 5.95 18.32
CA MET A 1 -9.67 6.32 16.90
C MET A 1 -10.97 6.54 16.14
N LEU A 2 -11.94 5.61 16.18
CA LEU A 2 -13.24 5.73 15.48
C LEU A 2 -14.09 6.93 15.92
N THR A 3 -14.09 7.28 17.22
CA THR A 3 -14.86 8.41 17.76
C THR A 3 -14.46 9.75 17.15
N LYS A 4 -13.17 9.92 16.85
CA LYS A 4 -12.63 11.15 16.24
C LYS A 4 -13.08 11.28 14.78
N LEU A 5 -13.04 10.18 14.03
CA LEU A 5 -13.53 10.15 12.64
C LEU A 5 -15.03 10.45 12.59
N PHE A 6 -15.80 9.86 13.50
CA PHE A 6 -17.24 10.09 13.58
C PHE A 6 -17.59 11.55 13.88
N ALA A 7 -16.86 12.19 14.81
CA ALA A 7 -17.03 13.62 15.09
C ALA A 7 -16.73 14.51 13.88
N LEU A 8 -15.61 14.24 13.18
CA LEU A 8 -15.20 14.99 11.99
C LEU A 8 -16.21 14.89 10.83
N LEU A 9 -16.82 13.71 10.66
CA LEU A 9 -17.84 13.48 9.64
C LEU A 9 -19.17 14.14 10.02
N THR A 10 -19.56 14.06 11.29
CA THR A 10 -20.82 14.66 11.79
C THR A 10 -20.79 16.18 11.67
N GLU A 11 -19.66 16.83 11.95
CA GLU A 11 -19.48 18.29 11.77
C GLU A 11 -19.70 18.74 10.32
N ARG A 12 -19.47 17.84 9.35
CA ARG A 12 -19.52 18.14 7.92
C ARG A 12 -20.74 17.54 7.23
N GLU A 13 -21.75 17.12 7.98
CA GLU A 13 -22.94 16.50 7.41
C GLU A 13 -23.69 17.44 6.46
N VAL A 14 -24.14 16.89 5.34
CA VAL A 14 -24.97 17.57 4.35
C VAL A 14 -26.18 16.69 4.00
N PRO A 15 -27.34 17.28 3.70
CA PRO A 15 -28.54 16.50 3.39
C PRO A 15 -28.50 15.91 1.98
N ALA A 16 -27.78 16.54 1.05
CA ALA A 16 -27.71 16.14 -0.35
C ALA A 16 -26.43 15.36 -0.66
N CYS A 17 -26.56 14.38 -1.55
CA CYS A 17 -25.44 13.59 -2.07
C CYS A 17 -24.46 14.50 -2.84
N PRO A 18 -23.17 14.56 -2.47
CA PRO A 18 -22.19 15.42 -3.13
C PRO A 18 -21.60 14.80 -4.42
N PHE A 19 -21.99 13.57 -4.77
CA PHE A 19 -21.50 12.91 -5.98
C PHE A 19 -22.26 13.37 -7.22
N GLU A 20 -21.52 13.73 -8.27
CA GLU A 20 -22.11 14.11 -9.56
C GLU A 20 -22.83 12.93 -10.24
N LYS A 21 -22.29 11.72 -10.10
CA LYS A 21 -22.86 10.47 -10.64
C LYS A 21 -22.93 9.40 -9.55
N PRO A 22 -23.96 9.44 -8.67
CA PRO A 22 -24.11 8.45 -7.62
C PRO A 22 -24.38 7.06 -8.20
N ALA A 23 -23.93 6.02 -7.50
CA ALA A 23 -24.29 4.65 -7.86
C ALA A 23 -25.81 4.43 -7.70
N PRO A 24 -26.45 3.58 -8.52
CA PRO A 24 -27.85 3.25 -8.35
C PRO A 24 -28.11 2.72 -6.94
N ARG A 25 -29.13 3.25 -6.26
CA ARG A 25 -29.55 2.88 -4.89
C ARG A 25 -28.51 3.18 -3.80
N LEU A 26 -27.58 4.11 -4.03
CA LEU A 26 -26.65 4.56 -3.00
C LEU A 26 -27.41 5.30 -1.88
N THR A 27 -27.49 4.69 -0.70
CA THR A 27 -28.06 5.29 0.51
C THR A 27 -26.95 5.51 1.54
N GLY A 28 -27.04 6.60 2.31
CA GLY A 28 -26.05 6.91 3.32
C GLY A 28 -26.21 8.30 3.92
N ARG A 29 -25.39 8.60 4.93
CA ARG A 29 -25.20 9.96 5.44
C ARG A 29 -24.11 10.63 4.62
N TRP A 30 -24.35 11.87 4.22
CA TRP A 30 -23.44 12.59 3.33
C TRP A 30 -22.64 13.61 4.11
N GLY A 31 -21.38 13.81 3.71
CA GLY A 31 -20.51 14.83 4.28
C GLY A 31 -19.95 15.73 3.18
N ARG A 32 -19.58 16.97 3.53
CA ARG A 32 -18.87 17.87 2.61
C ARG A 32 -17.56 17.22 2.15
N PRO A 33 -17.24 17.23 0.84
CA PRO A 33 -16.04 16.58 0.29
C PRO A 33 -14.77 17.42 0.58
N LYS A 34 -14.37 17.46 1.84
CA LYS A 34 -13.17 18.19 2.32
C LYS A 34 -12.13 17.28 2.98
N LEU A 35 -12.51 16.07 3.36
CA LEU A 35 -11.60 15.13 4.03
C LEU A 35 -10.98 14.19 3.00
N VAL A 36 -9.69 13.96 3.13
CA VAL A 36 -8.94 13.01 2.30
C VAL A 36 -8.59 11.78 3.15
N ALA A 37 -8.78 10.60 2.57
CA ALA A 37 -8.39 9.33 3.17
C ALA A 37 -7.48 8.57 2.21
N GLY A 38 -6.43 7.96 2.76
CA GLY A 38 -5.67 6.92 2.08
C GLY A 38 -6.45 5.62 2.10
N VAL A 39 -6.52 4.96 0.95
CA VAL A 39 -7.24 3.70 0.75
C VAL A 39 -6.32 2.74 0.01
N LEU A 40 -6.19 1.53 0.53
CA LEU A 40 -5.55 0.43 -0.19
C LEU A 40 -6.63 -0.29 -1.00
N PHE A 41 -6.35 -0.61 -2.26
CA PHE A 41 -7.31 -1.29 -3.14
C PHE A 41 -6.57 -2.18 -4.14
N SER A 42 -7.26 -3.18 -4.70
CA SER A 42 -6.66 -4.16 -5.60
C SER A 42 -6.60 -3.67 -7.05
N GLU A 43 -7.69 -3.07 -7.54
CA GLU A 43 -7.82 -2.64 -8.93
C GLU A 43 -8.87 -1.53 -9.12
N TRP A 44 -8.74 -0.81 -10.24
CA TRP A 44 -9.76 0.09 -10.77
C TRP A 44 -10.72 -0.66 -11.70
N THR A 45 -12.03 -0.43 -11.57
CA THR A 45 -13.00 -0.91 -12.55
C THR A 45 -13.00 -0.02 -13.80
N LYS A 46 -13.57 -0.52 -14.90
CA LYS A 46 -13.81 0.26 -16.13
C LYS A 46 -14.61 1.54 -15.91
N GLU A 47 -15.40 1.57 -14.84
CA GLU A 47 -16.25 2.70 -14.45
C GLU A 47 -15.55 3.65 -13.47
N GLY A 48 -14.25 3.44 -13.18
CA GLY A 48 -13.47 4.29 -12.29
C GLY A 48 -13.74 4.06 -10.79
N ARG A 49 -14.16 2.85 -10.39
CA ARG A 49 -14.39 2.48 -8.98
C ARG A 49 -13.26 1.62 -8.45
N VAL A 50 -12.95 1.73 -7.15
CA VAL A 50 -11.97 0.87 -6.49
C VAL A 50 -12.60 -0.47 -6.05
N ARG A 51 -11.86 -1.57 -6.21
CA ARG A 51 -12.26 -2.91 -5.72
C ARG A 51 -11.43 -3.35 -4.53
N HIS A 52 -12.07 -4.12 -3.63
CA HIS A 52 -11.48 -4.62 -2.38
C HIS A 52 -10.80 -3.51 -1.55
N ALA A 53 -11.50 -2.39 -1.42
CA ALA A 53 -10.99 -1.20 -0.74
C ALA A 53 -10.90 -1.41 0.78
N MET A 54 -9.77 -1.01 1.37
CA MET A 54 -9.53 -0.98 2.81
C MET A 54 -9.11 0.42 3.23
N PHE A 55 -9.75 0.95 4.28
CA PHE A 55 -9.35 2.22 4.87
C PHE A 55 -7.96 2.10 5.48
N HIS A 56 -7.04 3.00 5.10
CA HIS A 56 -5.69 3.04 5.65
C HIS A 56 -5.58 4.11 6.74
N ALA A 57 -5.76 5.39 6.37
CA ALA A 57 -5.67 6.52 7.30
C ALA A 57 -6.30 7.79 6.71
N LEU A 58 -6.63 8.76 7.58
CA LEU A 58 -6.93 10.12 7.12
C LEU A 58 -5.64 10.84 6.72
N ARG A 59 -5.69 11.59 5.64
CA ARG A 59 -4.59 12.38 5.08
C ARG A 59 -4.88 13.85 5.32
N THR A 60 -4.35 14.41 6.41
CA THR A 60 -4.49 15.84 6.72
C THR A 60 -3.48 16.70 5.98
N ASP A 61 -2.53 16.08 5.28
CA ASP A 61 -1.44 16.72 4.55
C ASP A 61 -1.81 17.03 3.08
N LYS A 62 -2.96 16.56 2.59
CA LYS A 62 -3.46 16.84 1.23
C LYS A 62 -4.82 17.52 1.28
N GLU A 63 -4.99 18.53 0.44
CA GLU A 63 -6.27 19.18 0.18
C GLU A 63 -7.15 18.31 -0.72
N ALA A 64 -8.47 18.33 -0.49
CA ALA A 64 -9.41 17.49 -1.23
C ALA A 64 -9.39 17.73 -2.76
N GLY A 65 -9.18 18.97 -3.19
CA GLY A 65 -9.09 19.32 -4.62
C GLY A 65 -7.81 18.84 -5.32
N SER A 66 -6.79 18.42 -4.56
CA SER A 66 -5.53 17.90 -5.11
C SER A 66 -5.58 16.41 -5.42
N VAL A 67 -6.66 15.72 -5.07
CA VAL A 67 -6.80 14.28 -5.25
C VAL A 67 -7.22 13.99 -6.69
N THR A 68 -6.33 13.32 -7.43
CA THR A 68 -6.57 12.87 -8.80
C THR A 68 -6.57 11.35 -8.88
N LEU A 69 -7.18 10.80 -9.95
CA LEU A 69 -7.10 9.36 -10.23
C LEU A 69 -5.64 8.96 -10.47
N GLU A 70 -5.09 8.18 -9.54
CA GLU A 70 -3.74 7.65 -9.66
C GLU A 70 -3.72 6.59 -10.76
N ARG A 71 -2.90 6.83 -11.78
CA ARG A 71 -2.60 5.84 -12.82
C ARG A 71 -1.44 4.98 -12.31
N PRO A 72 -1.49 3.65 -12.47
CA PRO A 72 -0.33 2.80 -12.23
C PRO A 72 0.82 3.35 -13.07
N VAL A 73 1.85 3.85 -12.42
CA VAL A 73 3.10 4.16 -13.11
C VAL A 73 3.75 2.82 -13.36
N GLU A 74 3.94 2.46 -14.63
CA GLU A 74 4.81 1.34 -14.98
C GLU A 74 6.20 1.68 -14.44
N VAL A 75 6.53 1.06 -13.32
CA VAL A 75 7.87 1.14 -12.77
C VAL A 75 8.74 0.35 -13.75
N GLU A 76 9.64 1.03 -14.47
CA GLU A 76 10.63 0.34 -15.28
C GLU A 76 11.31 -0.71 -14.38
N PRO A 77 11.34 -1.99 -14.81
CA PRO A 77 12.01 -3.00 -14.01
C PRO A 77 13.45 -2.52 -13.77
N PRO A 78 13.94 -2.56 -12.52
CA PRO A 78 15.24 -2.02 -12.21
C PRO A 78 16.26 -2.64 -13.16
N ARG A 79 16.99 -1.80 -13.90
CA ARG A 79 18.05 -2.27 -14.80
C ARG A 79 18.96 -3.21 -14.01
N PRO A 80 19.26 -4.41 -14.52
CA PRO A 80 20.06 -5.37 -13.80
C PRO A 80 21.41 -4.73 -13.49
N ARG A 81 21.62 -4.36 -12.22
CA ARG A 81 22.93 -3.95 -11.75
C ARG A 81 23.80 -5.21 -11.74
N PRO A 82 25.07 -5.12 -12.19
CA PRO A 82 25.98 -6.25 -12.10
C PRO A 82 25.98 -6.75 -10.65
N ALA A 83 25.79 -8.05 -10.48
CA ALA A 83 25.75 -8.68 -9.16
C ALA A 83 27.07 -8.38 -8.46
N ARG A 84 27.03 -7.49 -7.46
CA ARG A 84 28.16 -7.32 -6.55
C ARG A 84 28.17 -8.54 -5.65
N SER A 85 29.29 -9.24 -5.59
CA SER A 85 29.52 -10.28 -4.58
C SER A 85 29.40 -9.63 -3.20
N VAL A 86 28.40 -10.02 -2.43
CA VAL A 86 28.21 -9.52 -1.07
C VAL A 86 29.07 -10.36 -0.13
N LYS A 87 30.00 -9.72 0.59
CA LYS A 87 30.76 -10.39 1.64
C LYS A 87 29.87 -10.56 2.87
N VAL A 88 29.55 -11.81 3.23
CA VAL A 88 28.83 -12.11 4.48
C VAL A 88 29.80 -11.94 5.65
N THR A 89 29.52 -10.97 6.53
CA THR A 89 30.30 -10.79 7.77
C THR A 89 29.71 -11.67 8.87
N ASN A 90 30.59 -12.35 9.63
CA ASN A 90 30.25 -13.31 10.70
C ASN A 90 29.29 -14.40 10.20
N ALA A 91 29.73 -15.20 9.23
CA ALA A 91 28.91 -16.23 8.62
C ALA A 91 28.54 -17.34 9.63
N GLU A 92 29.43 -17.61 10.57
CA GLU A 92 29.34 -18.64 11.61
C GLU A 92 28.39 -18.25 12.75
N ARG A 93 27.88 -17.02 12.75
CA ARG A 93 26.94 -16.57 13.77
C ARG A 93 25.65 -17.39 13.67
N VAL A 94 25.34 -18.13 14.72
CA VAL A 94 24.06 -18.83 14.88
C VAL A 94 22.92 -17.80 14.94
N ILE A 95 21.96 -17.95 14.03
CA ILE A 95 20.73 -17.15 13.94
C ILE A 95 19.58 -17.84 14.65
N ASP A 96 19.50 -19.17 14.53
CA ASP A 96 18.51 -19.99 15.24
C ASP A 96 19.21 -20.99 16.18
N PRO A 97 19.15 -20.76 17.50
CA PRO A 97 19.77 -21.64 18.50
C PRO A 97 19.16 -23.05 18.56
N MET A 98 17.92 -23.24 18.12
CA MET A 98 17.24 -24.54 18.20
C MET A 98 17.72 -25.51 17.12
N THR A 99 18.02 -24.99 15.93
CA THR A 99 18.46 -25.77 14.77
C THR A 99 19.96 -25.63 14.49
N GLY A 100 20.63 -24.66 15.11
CA GLY A 100 22.03 -24.33 14.85
C GLY A 100 22.24 -23.57 13.54
N LEU A 101 21.17 -23.15 12.87
CA LEU A 101 21.24 -22.45 11.57
C LEU A 101 22.07 -21.17 11.67
N THR A 102 23.10 -21.06 10.83
CA THR A 102 23.99 -19.91 10.83
C THR A 102 23.57 -18.85 9.81
N LYS A 103 24.15 -17.66 9.95
CA LYS A 103 23.95 -16.57 9.00
C LYS A 103 24.43 -16.94 7.59
N GLY A 104 25.51 -17.71 7.48
CA GLY A 104 26.02 -18.22 6.21
C GLY A 104 25.01 -19.14 5.51
N ASP A 105 24.43 -20.07 6.27
CA ASP A 105 23.42 -21.00 5.76
C ASP A 105 22.17 -20.28 5.25
N LEU A 106 21.72 -19.25 5.97
CA LEU A 106 20.58 -18.44 5.56
C LEU A 106 20.84 -17.73 4.23
N VAL A 107 22.03 -17.15 4.05
CA VAL A 107 22.40 -16.51 2.78
C VAL A 107 22.48 -17.55 1.65
N GLY A 108 23.07 -18.72 1.93
CA GLY A 108 23.13 -19.84 0.98
C GLY A 108 21.76 -20.34 0.53
N TYR A 109 20.78 -20.36 1.45
CA TYR A 109 19.40 -20.74 1.15
C TYR A 109 18.69 -19.77 0.18
N TYR A 110 18.97 -18.47 0.27
CA TYR A 110 18.35 -17.47 -0.60
C TYR A 110 18.97 -17.40 -2.00
N GLU A 111 20.18 -17.91 -2.21
CA GLU A 111 20.88 -17.83 -3.50
C GLU A 111 20.10 -18.52 -4.65
N PRO A 112 19.60 -19.76 -4.50
CA PRO A 112 18.77 -20.40 -5.54
C PRO A 112 17.41 -19.72 -5.72
N SER A 113 16.83 -19.24 -4.61
CA SER A 113 15.49 -18.63 -4.56
C SER A 113 15.45 -17.18 -5.04
N ARG A 114 16.63 -16.58 -5.25
CA ARG A 114 16.84 -15.19 -5.69
C ARG A 114 16.03 -14.85 -6.94
N ARG A 115 15.94 -15.78 -7.91
CA ARG A 115 15.23 -15.55 -9.17
C ARG A 115 13.72 -15.34 -9.00
N ILE A 116 13.14 -15.93 -7.96
CA ILE A 116 11.70 -15.85 -7.67
C ILE A 116 11.42 -14.70 -6.68
N CYS A 117 12.27 -14.54 -5.67
CA CYS A 117 12.03 -13.58 -4.59
C CYS A 117 12.34 -12.13 -5.01
N LEU A 118 13.41 -11.90 -5.78
CA LEU A 118 13.82 -10.54 -6.13
C LEU A 118 12.80 -9.75 -6.96
N PRO A 119 12.11 -10.30 -7.97
CA PRO A 119 11.09 -9.56 -8.71
C PRO A 119 9.94 -9.06 -7.83
N ILE A 120 9.61 -9.78 -6.75
CA ILE A 120 8.55 -9.40 -5.81
C ILE A 120 9.01 -8.25 -4.91
N CYS A 121 10.27 -8.26 -4.50
CA CYS A 121 10.87 -7.20 -3.69
C CYS A 121 11.33 -5.98 -4.52
N ALA A 122 11.44 -6.12 -5.85
CA ALA A 122 11.90 -5.07 -6.74
C ALA A 122 10.84 -3.95 -6.85
N GLY A 123 10.99 -2.91 -6.03
CA GLY A 123 10.09 -1.75 -5.97
C GLY A 123 9.43 -1.53 -4.61
N ALA A 124 9.64 -2.43 -3.63
CA ALA A 124 9.30 -2.16 -2.25
C ALA A 124 10.32 -1.17 -1.64
N PRO A 125 9.88 -0.22 -0.79
CA PRO A 125 10.77 0.75 -0.13
C PRO A 125 11.81 0.09 0.78
#